data_AF-A0A850MF01-F1
#
_entry.id   AF-A0A850MF01-F1
#
_cell.length_a   1.000
_cell.length_b   1.000
_cell.length_c   1.000
_cell.angle_alpha   90.00
_cell.angle_beta   90.00
_cell.angle_gamma   90.00
#
_symmetry.space_group_name_H-M   'P 1'
#
loop_
_entity.id
_entity.type
_entity.pdbx_description
1 polymer ?
#
loop_
_entity_poly.entity_id
_entity_poly.type
_entity_poly.pdbx_seq_one_letter_code
_entity_poly.pdbx_strand_id
1 'polypeptide(L)' 'MPKEYEEDRATKAILLTLESSKKPMKTEEIQKVLDEIDCPDIPPLLLNKLRLRGVIKGKLDLKQKAWLWWIE' A
#
# COMPACT_ATOMS: atom_id res chain seq x y z
N MET A 1 -5.67 -19.96 -10.21
CA MET A 1 -5.34 -18.77 -11.02
C MET A 1 -4.30 -17.95 -10.24
N PRO A 2 -3.33 -17.33 -10.93
CA PRO A 2 -1.99 -17.14 -10.40
C PRO A 2 -1.92 -15.92 -9.48
N LYS A 3 -1.64 -16.14 -8.19
CA LYS A 3 -1.47 -15.09 -7.17
C LYS A 3 -0.45 -14.01 -7.59
N GLU A 4 0.54 -14.36 -8.41
CA GLU A 4 1.54 -13.42 -8.92
C GLU A 4 0.96 -12.27 -9.75
N TYR A 5 -0.07 -12.52 -10.57
CA TYR A 5 -0.67 -11.48 -11.40
C TYR A 5 -1.57 -10.51 -10.62
N GLU A 6 -2.12 -10.95 -9.48
CA GLU A 6 -2.87 -10.09 -8.57
C GLU A 6 -1.91 -9.26 -7.71
N GLU A 7 -0.83 -9.86 -7.21
CA GLU A 7 0.21 -9.16 -6.45
C GLU A 7 0.83 -8.02 -7.30
N ASP A 8 1.07 -8.25 -8.60
CA ASP A 8 1.60 -7.23 -9.51
C ASP A 8 0.61 -6.08 -9.77
N ARG A 9 -0.69 -6.37 -9.94
CA ARG A 9 -1.71 -5.33 -10.13
C ARG A 9 -1.93 -4.51 -8.86
N ALA A 10 -2.01 -5.17 -7.71
CA ALA A 10 -2.15 -4.53 -6.42
C ALA A 10 -0.94 -3.65 -6.10
N THR A 11 0.27 -4.17 -6.31
CA THR A 11 1.52 -3.42 -6.13
C THR A 11 1.53 -2.18 -7.00
N LYS A 12 1.20 -2.32 -8.29
CA LYS A 12 1.20 -1.19 -9.23
C LYS A 12 0.17 -0.13 -8.84
N ALA A 13 -1.02 -0.54 -8.41
CA ALA A 13 -2.03 0.39 -7.90
C ALA A 13 -1.52 1.16 -6.68
N ILE A 14 -0.98 0.47 -5.67
CA ILE A 14 -0.41 1.10 -4.46
C ILE A 14 0.68 2.12 -4.84
N LEU A 15 1.60 1.76 -5.72
CA LEU A 15 2.70 2.65 -6.11
C LEU A 15 2.16 3.89 -6.82
N LEU A 16 1.25 3.73 -7.78
CA LEU A 16 0.62 4.86 -8.46
C LEU A 16 -0.15 5.77 -7.49
N THR A 17 -0.85 5.20 -6.51
CA THR A 17 -1.57 5.97 -5.48
C THR A 17 -0.59 6.74 -4.60
N LEU A 18 0.48 6.10 -4.13
CA LEU A 18 1.48 6.74 -3.27
C LEU A 18 2.30 7.79 -4.02
N GLU A 19 2.65 7.57 -5.30
CA GLU A 19 3.32 8.57 -6.15
C GLU A 19 2.42 9.77 -6.42
N SER A 20 1.13 9.52 -6.68
CA SER A 20 0.15 10.59 -6.91
C SER A 20 -0.14 11.38 -5.63
N SER A 21 0.01 10.73 -4.47
CA SER A 21 -0.19 11.36 -3.17
C SER A 21 1.06 12.16 -2.76
N LYS A 22 0.93 13.48 -2.69
CA LYS A 22 1.97 14.36 -2.12
C LYS A 22 2.15 14.23 -0.60
N LYS A 23 1.45 13.29 0.04
CA LYS A 23 1.42 13.10 1.49
C LYS A 23 1.44 11.62 1.85
N PRO A 24 1.99 11.25 3.02
CA PRO A 24 1.87 9.89 3.53
C PRO A 24 0.40 9.48 3.67
N MET A 25 0.07 8.28 3.21
CA MET A 25 -1.28 7.72 3.25
C MET A 25 -1.41 6.68 4.34
N LYS A 26 -2.59 6.57 4.92
CA LYS A 26 -2.93 5.53 5.89
C LYS A 26 -3.20 4.20 5.18
N THR A 27 -2.98 3.11 5.90
CA THR A 27 -3.38 1.77 5.43
C THR A 27 -4.85 1.71 5.01
N GLU A 28 -5.75 2.39 5.75
CA GLU A 28 -7.18 2.45 5.43
C GLU A 28 -7.47 3.19 4.12
N GLU A 29 -6.69 4.22 3.78
CA GLU A 29 -6.86 4.94 2.51
C GLU A 29 -6.39 4.08 1.34
N ILE A 30 -5.31 3.33 1.53
CA ILE A 30 -4.79 2.38 0.53
C ILE A 30 -5.75 1.19 0.36
N GLN A 31 -6.35 0.70 1.44
CA GLN A 31 -7.36 -0.36 1.38
C GLN A 31 -8.52 0.04 0.46
N LYS A 32 -9.04 1.26 0.56
CA LYS A 32 -10.14 1.72 -0.30
C LYS A 32 -9.79 1.68 -1.78
N VAL A 33 -8.56 2.06 -2.14
CA VAL A 33 -8.09 1.99 -3.53
C VAL A 33 -7.95 0.55 -4.01
N LEU A 34 -7.56 -0.36 -3.12
CA LEU A 34 -7.46 -1.78 -3.43
C LEU A 34 -8.84 -2.46 -3.53
N ASP A 35 -9.82 -2.00 -2.75
CA ASP A 35 -11.20 -2.44 -2.83
C ASP A 35 -11.84 -2.03 -4.18
N GLU A 36 -11.51 -0.85 -4.71
CA GLU A 36 -11.98 -0.38 -6.03
C GLU A 36 -11.50 -1.24 -7.21
N ILE A 37 -10.43 -2.03 -7.02
CA ILE A 37 -9.89 -2.92 -8.05
C ILE A 37 -10.16 -4.41 -7.74
N ASP A 38 -11.11 -4.71 -6.84
CA ASP A 38 -11.47 -6.06 -6.39
C ASP A 38 -10.26 -6.90 -5.97
N CYS A 39 -9.28 -6.28 -5.30
CA CYS A 39 -8.07 -7.00 -4.89
C CYS A 39 -8.32 -7.80 -3.60
N PRO A 40 -8.21 -9.15 -3.63
CA PRO A 40 -8.42 -9.97 -2.44
C PRO A 40 -7.23 -9.96 -1.46
N ASP A 41 -6.17 -9.22 -1.76
CA ASP A 41 -4.98 -9.18 -0.92
C ASP A 41 -5.19 -8.33 0.33
N ILE A 42 -4.61 -8.79 1.45
CA ILE A 42 -4.61 -8.07 2.72
C ILE A 42 -3.55 -6.96 2.64
N PRO A 43 -3.94 -5.67 2.51
CA PRO A 43 -3.01 -4.58 2.21
C PRO A 43 -1.88 -4.40 3.22
N PRO A 44 -2.07 -4.61 4.54
CA PRO A 44 -0.96 -4.59 5.50
C PRO A 44 0.19 -5.53 5.15
N LEU A 45 -0.10 -6.73 4.64
CA LEU A 45 0.92 -7.73 4.28
C LEU A 45 1.70 -7.26 3.04
N LEU A 46 1.00 -6.77 2.03
CA LEU A 46 1.60 -6.29 0.79
C LEU A 46 2.44 -5.03 1.03
N LEU A 47 1.92 -4.05 1.77
CA LEU A 47 2.65 -2.84 2.14
C LEU A 47 3.91 -3.15 2.95
N ASN A 48 3.83 -4.10 3.88
CA ASN A 48 5.00 -4.49 4.65
C ASN A 48 6.04 -5.24 3.79
N LYS A 49 5.61 -6.10 2.85
CA LYS A 49 6.51 -6.69 1.85
C LYS A 49 7.23 -5.62 1.03
N LEU A 50 6.49 -4.63 0.50
CA LEU A 50 7.06 -3.53 -0.30
C LEU A 50 8.04 -2.68 0.52
N ARG A 51 7.73 -2.43 1.79
CA ARG A 51 8.63 -1.74 2.72
C ARG A 51 9.92 -2.52 2.96
N LEU A 52 9.83 -3.84 3.17
CA LEU A 52 11.01 -4.70 3.36
C LEU A 52 11.88 -4.78 2.10
N ARG A 53 11.27 -4.69 0.91
CA ARG A 53 11.97 -4.60 -0.38
C ARG A 53 12.58 -3.21 -0.64
N GLY A 54 12.28 -2.21 0.21
CA GLY A 54 12.78 -0.84 0.07
C GLY A 54 12.04 -0.01 -0.98
N VAL A 55 10.92 -0.50 -1.53
CA VAL A 55 10.15 0.18 -2.59
C VAL A 55 9.36 1.36 -2.01
N ILE A 56 8.84 1.20 -0.79
CA ILE A 56 8.10 2.24 -0.09
C ILE A 56 8.66 2.43 1.32
N LYS A 57 8.39 3.60 1.91
CA LYS A 57 8.63 3.85 3.33
C LYS A 57 7.33 3.67 4.09
N GLY A 58 7.47 3.27 5.35
CA GLY A 58 6.34 3.10 6.26
C GLY A 58 6.74 3.42 7.69
N LYS A 59 5.89 4.13 8.42
CA LYS A 59 6.09 4.46 9.84
C LYS A 59 4.77 4.43 10.59
N LEU A 60 4.82 3.92 11.82
CA LEU A 60 3.72 4.06 12.76
C LEU A 60 3.65 5.51 13.27
N ASP A 61 2.56 6.19 12.98
CA ASP A 61 2.24 7.50 13.56
C ASP A 61 1.46 7.28 14.86
N LEU A 62 2.10 7.59 15.99
CA LEU A 62 1.52 7.46 17.33
C LEU A 62 0.40 8.48 17.61
N LYS A 63 0.41 9.64 16.95
CA LYS A 63 -0.65 10.65 17.10
C LYS A 63 -1.94 10.18 16.43
N GLN A 64 -1.79 9.58 15.25
CA GLN A 64 -2.92 9.08 14.47
C GLN A 64 -3.27 7.62 14.76
N LYS A 65 -2.44 6.93 15.57
CA LYS A 65 -2.53 5.48 15.85
C LYS A 65 -2.64 4.64 14.56
N ALA A 66 -1.95 5.07 13.51
CA ALA A 66 -2.07 4.51 12.18
C ALA A 66 -0.71 4.36 11.52
N TRP A 67 -0.59 3.36 10.64
CA TRP A 67 0.56 3.26 9.75
C TRP A 67 0.43 4.26 8.61
N LEU A 68 1.49 5.02 8.39
CA LEU A 68 1.63 5.93 7.27
C LEU A 68 2.63 5.35 6.27
N TRP A 69 2.29 5.43 4.99
CA TRP A 69 3.06 4.89 3.87
C TRP A 69 3.30 5.98 2.83
N TRP A 70 4.50 6.02 2.26
CA TRP A 70 4.86 6.99 1.22
C TRP A 70 6.02 6.47 0.36
N ILE A 71 6.23 7.11 -0.79
CA ILE A 71 7.40 6.94 -1.65
C ILE A 71 8.31 8.16 -1.45
N GLU A 72 9.62 7.93 -1.42
CA GLU A 72 10.66 8.96 -1.34
C GLU A 72 11.24 9.24 -2.72
#